data_AF-A0A3M6EHN3-F1
#
_entry.id   AF-A0A3M6EHN3-F1
#
_cell.length_a   1.000
_cell.length_b   1.000
_cell.length_c   1.000
_cell.angle_alpha   90.00
_cell.angle_beta   90.00
_cell.angle_gamma   90.00
#
_symmetry.space_group_name_H-M   'P 1'
#
loop_
_entity.id
_entity.type
_entity.pdbx_description
1 polymer ?
#
loop_
_entity_poly.entity_id
_entity_poly.type
_entity_poly.pdbx_seq_one_letter_code
_entity_poly.pdbx_strand_id
1 'polypeptide(L)'
;MRINSIISDLILPQSRPENSLQPEQPLLTPSIKSVPTTKEELAQAFYTREEEPWLKSFYTFTDYTAPVAKTEMRQMTKERYLEYLNADAILMSRIQSSCYQKFRAELVDVRPDLAGKNFSYTIGDDAELKIIDLDDKLGTNEIKYLSDAINQKNQFKDAAVRHAKILMTLADHDTETFKGTYKLDLLNFQNIIDLGKIALSKKDDPSEIWINQIKEKAEKIRHT
;
A
#
# COMPACT_ATOMS: atom_id res chain seq x y z
N MET A 1 14.20 28.45 57.09
CA MET A 1 13.49 27.48 57.96
C MET A 1 12.21 28.14 58.46
N ARG A 2 11.06 27.81 57.86
CA ARG A 2 9.71 28.02 58.39
C ARG A 2 8.84 26.94 57.77
N ILE A 3 8.42 26.02 58.61
CA ILE A 3 7.58 24.87 58.30
C ILE A 3 6.17 25.31 58.67
N ASN A 4 5.23 25.30 57.73
CA ASN A 4 3.81 25.34 58.05
C ASN A 4 3.13 24.12 57.43
N SER A 5 2.77 23.23 58.33
CA SER A 5 1.92 22.06 58.16
C SER A 5 0.50 22.51 57.83
N ILE A 6 -0.15 21.86 56.84
CA ILE A 6 -1.61 21.92 56.69
C ILE A 6 -2.12 20.49 56.55
N ILE A 7 -3.15 20.25 57.36
CA ILE A 7 -3.82 19.00 57.70
C ILE A 7 -4.63 18.48 56.50
N SER A 8 -4.61 17.16 56.35
CA SER A 8 -5.45 16.39 55.44
C SER A 8 -6.92 16.45 55.85
N ASP A 9 -7.79 16.98 54.99
CA ASP A 9 -9.24 16.80 55.11
C ASP A 9 -9.74 15.77 54.09
N LEU A 10 -10.35 14.74 54.66
CA LEU A 10 -10.96 13.57 54.05
C LEU A 10 -12.24 13.99 53.29
N ILE A 11 -12.24 13.91 51.96
CA ILE A 11 -13.45 14.16 51.15
C ILE A 11 -14.16 12.83 50.87
N LEU A 12 -15.34 12.66 51.47
CA LEU A 12 -16.31 11.60 51.15
C LEU A 12 -16.81 11.72 49.70
N PRO A 13 -17.09 10.60 49.00
CA PRO A 13 -17.68 10.63 47.67
C PRO A 13 -19.16 11.02 47.72
N GLN A 14 -19.51 12.08 46.99
CA GLN A 14 -20.89 12.52 46.77
C GLN A 14 -21.64 11.54 45.84
N SER A 15 -22.86 11.19 46.24
CA SER A 15 -23.81 10.30 45.59
C SER A 15 -24.29 10.80 44.22
N ARG A 16 -24.32 9.88 43.26
CA ARG A 16 -24.80 10.04 41.87
C ARG A 16 -26.33 10.14 41.82
N PRO A 17 -26.95 11.08 41.07
CA PRO A 17 -28.37 11.00 40.76
C PRO A 17 -28.64 10.02 39.61
N GLU A 18 -29.66 9.18 39.77
CA GLU A 18 -30.19 8.24 38.78
C GLU A 18 -31.07 8.94 37.71
N ASN A 19 -30.93 8.42 36.49
CA ASN A 19 -31.91 8.29 35.40
C ASN A 19 -32.51 9.54 34.72
N SER A 20 -32.07 9.75 33.48
CA SER A 20 -32.96 10.09 32.37
C SER A 20 -32.67 9.12 31.20
N LEU A 21 -33.66 8.28 30.90
CA LEU A 21 -33.68 7.35 29.77
C LEU A 21 -33.58 8.12 28.44
N GLN A 22 -32.48 7.93 27.69
CA GLN A 22 -32.41 8.29 26.27
C GLN A 22 -32.80 7.07 25.42
N PRO A 23 -33.49 7.26 24.28
CA PRO A 23 -33.87 6.16 23.40
C PRO A 23 -32.63 5.45 22.86
N GLU A 24 -32.65 4.13 22.97
CA GLU A 24 -31.65 3.19 22.48
C GLU A 24 -31.47 3.37 20.96
N GLN A 25 -30.33 3.96 20.54
CA GLN A 25 -29.92 3.93 19.14
C GLN A 25 -29.58 2.47 18.79
N PRO A 26 -30.10 1.90 17.68
CA PRO A 26 -29.75 0.55 17.31
C PRO A 26 -28.24 0.46 17.09
N LEU A 27 -27.61 -0.46 17.82
CA LEU A 27 -26.23 -0.88 17.59
C LEU A 27 -26.11 -1.26 16.11
N LEU A 28 -25.39 -0.45 15.33
CA LEU A 28 -24.90 -0.87 14.02
C LEU A 28 -23.91 -2.00 14.30
N THR A 29 -24.35 -3.23 14.09
CA THR A 29 -23.47 -4.39 14.05
C THR A 29 -22.38 -4.10 13.02
N PRO A 30 -21.08 -4.28 13.36
CA PRO A 30 -20.06 -4.27 12.34
C PRO A 30 -20.37 -5.44 11.42
N SER A 31 -20.71 -5.13 10.16
CA SER A 31 -20.81 -6.14 9.11
C SER A 31 -19.50 -6.91 9.10
N ILE A 32 -19.54 -8.16 9.58
CA ILE A 32 -18.46 -9.11 9.43
C ILE A 32 -18.33 -9.29 7.92
N LYS A 33 -17.40 -8.57 7.29
CA LYS A 33 -17.05 -8.83 5.89
C LYS A 33 -16.62 -10.29 5.86
N SER A 34 -17.40 -11.11 5.16
CA SER A 34 -17.05 -12.50 4.88
C SER A 34 -15.66 -12.52 4.28
N VAL A 35 -14.79 -13.39 4.80
CA VAL A 35 -13.50 -13.67 4.18
C VAL A 35 -13.78 -14.08 2.72
N PRO A 36 -13.12 -13.47 1.72
CA PRO A 36 -13.30 -13.84 0.32
C PRO A 36 -13.12 -15.35 0.15
N THR A 37 -14.08 -15.99 -0.50
CA THR A 37 -14.10 -17.44 -0.75
C THR A 37 -13.51 -17.83 -2.10
N THR A 38 -13.33 -16.86 -3.01
CA THR A 38 -12.71 -17.04 -4.32
C THR A 38 -11.59 -16.02 -4.58
N LYS A 39 -10.73 -16.30 -5.55
CA LYS A 39 -9.65 -15.37 -5.97
C LYS A 39 -10.23 -14.09 -6.58
N GLU A 40 -11.36 -14.20 -7.27
CA GLU A 40 -12.08 -13.09 -7.88
C GLU A 40 -12.66 -12.15 -6.81
N GLU A 41 -13.26 -12.69 -5.75
CA GLU A 41 -13.75 -11.91 -4.62
C GLU A 41 -12.60 -11.20 -3.90
N LEU A 42 -11.46 -11.87 -3.73
CA LEU A 42 -10.27 -11.28 -3.13
C LEU A 42 -9.73 -10.14 -4.02
N ALA A 43 -9.63 -10.37 -5.33
CA ALA A 43 -9.17 -9.36 -6.28
C ALA A 43 -10.07 -8.12 -6.26
N GLN A 44 -11.40 -8.31 -6.25
CA GLN A 44 -12.37 -7.22 -6.14
C GLN A 44 -12.21 -6.45 -4.82
N ALA A 45 -12.04 -7.16 -3.69
CA ALA A 45 -11.82 -6.55 -2.39
C ALA A 45 -10.45 -5.84 -2.28
N PHE A 46 -9.45 -6.33 -3.00
CA PHE A 46 -8.12 -5.76 -3.03
C PHE A 46 -8.11 -4.43 -3.78
N TYR A 47 -8.69 -4.40 -4.97
CA TYR A 47 -8.77 -3.23 -5.83
C TYR A 47 -10.03 -3.29 -6.71
N THR A 48 -10.76 -2.18 -6.74
CA THR A 48 -11.87 -1.95 -7.66
C THR A 48 -11.64 -0.61 -8.33
N ARG A 49 -11.70 -0.57 -9.66
CA ARG A 49 -11.63 0.69 -10.42
C ARG A 49 -12.77 1.61 -9.98
N GLU A 50 -12.43 2.83 -9.58
CA GLU A 50 -13.39 3.91 -9.37
C GLU A 50 -13.32 4.85 -10.59
N GLU A 51 -14.43 5.37 -11.12
CA GLU A 51 -14.38 6.22 -12.33
C GLU A 51 -13.60 7.54 -12.10
N GLU A 52 -13.86 8.20 -10.97
CA GLU A 52 -13.30 9.53 -10.65
C GLU A 52 -12.76 9.60 -9.20
N PRO A 53 -11.73 8.81 -8.84
CA PRO A 53 -11.23 8.71 -7.46
C PRO A 53 -10.69 10.04 -6.91
N TRP A 54 -10.25 10.95 -7.78
CA TRP A 54 -9.77 12.28 -7.39
C TRP A 54 -10.87 13.14 -6.76
N LEU A 55 -12.15 12.92 -7.08
CA LEU A 55 -13.24 13.70 -6.51
C LEU A 55 -13.44 13.45 -5.01
N LYS A 56 -12.97 12.33 -4.49
CA LYS A 56 -13.00 12.02 -3.04
C LYS A 56 -11.71 12.39 -2.33
N SER A 57 -10.73 12.90 -3.07
CA SER A 57 -9.39 13.22 -2.57
C SER A 57 -9.22 14.71 -2.41
N PHE A 58 -8.56 15.12 -1.33
CA PHE A 58 -8.34 16.52 -1.00
C PHE A 58 -6.88 16.76 -0.65
N TYR A 59 -6.38 17.96 -0.93
CA TYR A 59 -5.06 18.41 -0.53
C TYR A 59 -5.15 19.73 0.21
N THR A 60 -4.18 19.94 1.10
CA THR A 60 -4.02 21.21 1.79
C THR A 60 -3.29 22.19 0.88
N PHE A 61 -3.94 23.30 0.56
CA PHE A 61 -3.33 24.42 -0.14
C PHE A 61 -3.04 25.54 0.86
N THR A 62 -1.82 26.07 0.85
CA THR A 62 -1.49 27.26 1.64
C THR A 62 -1.07 28.39 0.70
N ASP A 63 -1.82 29.48 0.74
CA ASP A 63 -1.51 30.70 0.02
C ASP A 63 -0.59 31.59 0.87
N TYR A 64 0.60 31.86 0.35
CA TYR A 64 1.60 32.72 0.99
C TYR A 64 1.65 34.13 0.38
N THR A 65 0.72 34.48 -0.51
CA THR A 65 0.72 35.79 -1.19
C THR A 65 0.22 36.94 -0.31
N ALA A 66 -0.52 36.64 0.76
CA ALA A 66 -1.00 37.61 1.74
C ALA A 66 -0.09 37.69 2.99
N PRO A 67 -0.14 38.79 3.78
CA PRO A 67 0.64 38.91 5.02
C PRO A 67 0.38 37.82 6.07
N VAL A 68 -0.79 37.18 6.00
CA VAL A 68 -1.14 36.00 6.81
C VAL A 68 -1.41 34.85 5.85
N ALA A 69 -0.67 33.76 6.02
CA ALA A 69 -0.85 32.57 5.21
C ALA A 69 -2.27 32.02 5.39
N LYS A 70 -2.96 31.76 4.28
CA LYS A 70 -4.30 31.17 4.29
C LYS A 70 -4.22 29.71 3.87
N THR A 71 -4.61 28.81 4.77
CA THR A 71 -4.66 27.38 4.50
C THR A 71 -6.10 26.92 4.28
N GLU A 72 -6.35 26.17 3.22
CA GLU A 72 -7.65 25.56 2.93
C GLU A 72 -7.51 24.16 2.32
N MET A 73 -8.56 23.35 2.48
CA MET A 73 -8.66 22.05 1.84
C MET A 73 -9.29 22.22 0.47
N ARG A 74 -8.62 21.74 -0.57
CA ARG A 74 -9.12 21.75 -1.95
C ARG A 74 -9.27 20.34 -2.47
N GLN A 75 -10.33 20.10 -3.20
CA GLN A 75 -10.53 18.84 -3.93
C GLN A 75 -9.43 18.69 -5.00
N MET A 76 -8.97 17.46 -5.24
CA MET A 76 -7.97 17.18 -6.27
C MET A 76 -8.59 17.24 -7.67
N THR A 77 -7.83 17.77 -8.63
CA THR A 77 -8.08 17.51 -10.04
C THR A 77 -7.50 16.13 -10.40
N LYS A 78 -7.87 15.59 -11.56
CA LYS A 78 -7.30 14.33 -12.05
C LYS A 78 -5.78 14.41 -12.17
N GLU A 79 -5.26 15.50 -12.73
CA GLU A 79 -3.82 15.72 -12.97
C GLU A 79 -3.06 15.72 -11.64
N ARG A 80 -3.52 16.51 -10.66
CA ARG A 80 -2.89 16.56 -9.35
C ARG A 80 -2.97 15.21 -8.63
N TYR A 81 -4.08 14.49 -8.74
CA TYR A 81 -4.21 13.16 -8.15
C TYR A 81 -3.18 12.18 -8.74
N LEU A 82 -3.01 12.17 -10.06
CA LEU A 82 -2.01 11.34 -10.73
C LEU A 82 -0.57 11.75 -10.38
N GLU A 83 -0.26 13.04 -10.26
CA GLU A 83 1.04 13.52 -9.76
C GLU A 83 1.34 12.99 -8.35
N TYR A 84 0.36 13.05 -7.45
CA TYR A 84 0.49 12.50 -6.09
C TYR A 84 0.70 10.98 -6.11
N LEU A 85 -0.05 10.24 -6.94
CA LEU A 85 0.14 8.80 -7.08
C LEU A 85 1.53 8.43 -7.62
N ASN A 86 2.05 9.18 -8.58
CA ASN A 86 3.42 8.96 -9.08
C ASN A 86 4.46 9.21 -7.98
N ALA A 87 4.31 10.27 -7.19
CA ALA A 87 5.17 10.52 -6.04
C ALA A 87 5.09 9.40 -4.98
N ASP A 88 3.87 8.92 -4.69
CA ASP A 88 3.64 7.80 -3.77
C ASP A 88 4.22 6.48 -4.32
N ALA A 89 4.14 6.23 -5.63
CA ALA A 89 4.76 5.05 -6.26
C ALA A 89 6.30 5.08 -6.09
N ILE A 90 6.93 6.23 -6.32
CA ILE A 90 8.36 6.43 -6.07
C ILE A 90 8.68 6.15 -4.60
N LEU A 91 7.91 6.72 -3.67
CA LEU A 91 8.11 6.49 -2.23
C LEU A 91 7.98 5.00 -1.87
N MET A 92 6.96 4.32 -2.36
CA MET A 92 6.75 2.90 -2.10
C MET A 92 7.89 2.04 -2.66
N SER A 93 8.43 2.39 -3.84
CA SER A 93 9.59 1.70 -4.41
C SER A 93 10.84 1.86 -3.55
N ARG A 94 11.07 3.04 -2.96
CA ARG A 94 12.21 3.31 -2.06
C ARG A 94 12.10 2.55 -0.74
N ILE A 95 10.91 2.50 -0.15
CA ILE A 95 10.65 1.71 1.06
C ILE A 95 10.90 0.22 0.79
N GLN A 96 10.37 -0.29 -0.32
CA GLN A 96 10.60 -1.66 -0.77
C GLN A 96 12.08 -1.96 -1.02
N SER A 97 12.82 -1.04 -1.63
CA SER A 97 14.27 -1.17 -1.84
C SER A 97 15.01 -1.35 -0.52
N SER A 98 14.74 -0.50 0.47
CA SER A 98 15.34 -0.60 1.80
C SER A 98 15.00 -1.92 2.50
N CYS A 99 13.73 -2.33 2.46
CA CYS A 99 13.29 -3.59 3.07
C CYS A 99 13.92 -4.79 2.38
N TYR A 100 13.97 -4.79 1.05
CA TYR A 100 14.53 -5.87 0.26
C TYR A 100 16.04 -6.01 0.50
N GLN A 101 16.79 -4.90 0.51
CA GLN A 101 18.23 -4.94 0.82
C GLN A 101 18.51 -5.46 2.23
N LYS A 102 17.71 -5.05 3.23
CA LYS A 102 17.81 -5.59 4.59
C LYS A 102 17.55 -7.10 4.62
N PHE A 103 16.49 -7.55 3.94
CA PHE A 103 16.19 -8.98 3.82
C PHE A 103 17.33 -9.76 3.14
N ARG A 104 17.91 -9.22 2.05
CA ARG A 104 19.07 -9.83 1.39
C ARG A 104 20.28 -9.91 2.30
N ALA A 105 20.53 -8.90 3.14
CA ALA A 105 21.60 -8.92 4.13
C ALA A 105 21.35 -9.99 5.21
N GLU A 106 20.13 -10.09 5.76
CA GLU A 106 19.77 -11.12 6.74
C GLU A 106 19.97 -12.55 6.19
N LEU A 107 19.71 -12.78 4.90
CA LEU A 107 19.93 -14.08 4.27
C LEU A 107 21.41 -14.51 4.30
N VAL A 108 22.37 -13.59 4.25
CA VAL A 108 23.80 -13.92 4.31
C VAL A 108 24.12 -14.66 5.61
N ASP A 109 23.51 -14.25 6.72
CA ASP A 109 23.77 -14.82 8.04
C ASP A 109 22.92 -16.09 8.31
N VAL A 110 21.64 -16.08 7.91
CA VAL A 110 20.67 -17.11 8.32
C VAL A 110 20.54 -18.24 7.29
N ARG A 111 20.71 -17.93 5.99
CA ARG A 111 20.56 -18.85 4.86
C ARG A 111 21.57 -18.52 3.75
N PRO A 112 22.88 -18.67 4.00
CA PRO A 112 23.92 -18.32 3.02
C PRO A 112 23.79 -19.06 1.69
N ASP A 113 23.18 -20.25 1.70
CA ASP A 113 22.82 -21.02 0.51
C ASP A 113 21.83 -20.29 -0.42
N LEU A 114 20.98 -19.42 0.14
CA LEU A 114 20.01 -18.60 -0.59
C LEU A 114 20.52 -17.19 -0.91
N ALA A 115 21.50 -16.69 -0.15
CA ALA A 115 21.98 -15.31 -0.29
C ALA A 115 22.54 -15.00 -1.69
N GLY A 116 23.22 -15.99 -2.29
CA GLY A 116 23.77 -15.91 -3.65
C GLY A 116 22.78 -16.19 -4.78
N LYS A 117 21.53 -16.55 -4.47
CA LYS A 117 20.51 -16.84 -5.49
C LYS A 117 19.99 -15.55 -6.12
N ASN A 118 19.70 -15.61 -7.42
CA ASN A 118 19.13 -14.51 -8.16
C ASN A 118 17.60 -14.63 -8.17
N PHE A 119 16.94 -13.78 -7.39
CA PHE A 119 15.49 -13.77 -7.30
C PHE A 119 14.99 -12.34 -7.13
N SER A 120 13.74 -12.14 -7.52
CA SER A 120 12.97 -10.92 -7.30
C SER A 120 11.67 -11.23 -6.58
N TYR A 121 10.73 -10.28 -6.56
CA TYR A 121 9.44 -10.45 -5.92
C TYR A 121 8.33 -9.65 -6.62
N THR A 122 7.09 -10.08 -6.37
CA THR A 122 5.85 -9.45 -6.83
C THR A 122 4.73 -9.67 -5.82
N ILE A 123 3.51 -9.20 -6.12
CA ILE A 123 2.27 -9.53 -5.39
C ILE A 123 1.51 -10.60 -6.14
N GLY A 124 1.20 -11.70 -5.45
CA GLY A 124 0.41 -12.81 -5.96
C GLY A 124 -1.09 -12.51 -6.01
N ASP A 125 -1.84 -13.42 -6.64
CA ASP A 125 -3.30 -13.34 -6.71
C ASP A 125 -4.02 -13.52 -5.35
N ASP A 126 -3.25 -13.90 -4.32
CA ASP A 126 -3.65 -13.98 -2.91
C ASP A 126 -3.26 -12.74 -2.09
N ALA A 127 -2.81 -11.67 -2.74
CA ALA A 127 -2.33 -10.42 -2.13
C ALA A 127 -1.10 -10.58 -1.22
N GLU A 128 -0.41 -11.73 -1.28
CA GLU A 128 0.85 -11.97 -0.59
C GLU A 128 2.05 -11.70 -1.51
N LEU A 129 3.19 -11.37 -0.92
CA LEU A 129 4.43 -11.31 -1.68
C LEU A 129 4.81 -12.70 -2.21
N LYS A 130 5.19 -12.78 -3.48
CA LYS A 130 5.69 -13.98 -4.14
C LYS A 130 7.09 -13.77 -4.66
N ILE A 131 7.89 -14.82 -4.62
CA ILE A 131 9.25 -14.82 -5.16
C ILE A 131 9.19 -15.10 -6.67
N ILE A 132 9.96 -14.32 -7.43
CA ILE A 132 10.26 -14.58 -8.83
C ILE A 132 11.65 -15.21 -8.88
N ASP A 133 11.73 -16.48 -9.27
CA ASP A 133 13.01 -17.11 -9.57
C ASP A 133 13.49 -16.61 -10.94
N LEU A 134 14.61 -15.89 -10.98
CA LEU A 134 15.09 -15.25 -12.21
C LEU A 134 16.00 -16.16 -13.04
N ASP A 135 16.53 -17.22 -12.43
CA ASP A 135 17.52 -18.11 -13.03
C ASP A 135 17.02 -19.56 -13.13
N ASP A 136 15.79 -19.86 -12.70
CA ASP A 136 15.23 -21.21 -12.54
C ASP A 136 16.11 -22.12 -11.65
N LYS A 137 16.70 -21.55 -10.59
CA LYS A 137 17.66 -22.22 -9.68
C LYS A 137 17.16 -22.38 -8.25
N LEU A 138 15.94 -21.94 -7.95
CA LEU A 138 15.30 -22.11 -6.66
C LEU A 138 14.36 -23.33 -6.69
N GLY A 139 14.55 -24.24 -5.73
CA GLY A 139 13.61 -25.33 -5.49
C GLY A 139 12.34 -24.86 -4.80
N THR A 140 11.28 -25.67 -4.85
CA THR A 140 9.97 -25.37 -4.24
C THR A 140 10.07 -24.98 -2.77
N ASN A 141 10.90 -25.68 -1.99
CA ASN A 141 11.09 -25.39 -0.56
C ASN A 141 11.82 -24.06 -0.32
N GLU A 142 12.74 -23.68 -1.21
CA GLU A 142 13.47 -22.42 -1.14
C GLU A 142 12.55 -21.25 -1.46
N ILE A 143 11.74 -21.37 -2.53
CA ILE A 143 10.70 -20.40 -2.89
C ILE A 143 9.71 -20.21 -1.74
N LYS A 144 9.24 -21.32 -1.14
CA LYS A 144 8.32 -21.26 -0.01
C LYS A 144 8.95 -20.54 1.18
N TYR A 145 10.17 -20.92 1.58
CA TYR A 145 10.87 -20.27 2.68
C TYR A 145 11.04 -18.77 2.45
N LEU A 146 11.51 -18.37 1.26
CA LEU A 146 11.72 -16.97 0.92
C LEU A 146 10.40 -16.19 0.92
N SER A 147 9.33 -16.76 0.35
CA SER A 147 7.99 -16.15 0.33
C SER A 147 7.43 -15.99 1.75
N ASP A 148 7.53 -17.02 2.59
CA ASP A 148 7.10 -16.95 3.98
C ASP A 148 7.89 -15.87 4.73
N ALA A 149 9.21 -15.82 4.57
CA ALA A 149 10.08 -14.89 5.27
C ALA A 149 9.83 -13.42 4.90
N ILE A 150 9.64 -13.09 3.62
CA ILE A 150 9.34 -11.70 3.21
C ILE A 150 7.95 -11.25 3.66
N ASN A 151 6.97 -12.16 3.72
CA ASN A 151 5.62 -11.82 4.19
C ASN A 151 5.55 -11.60 5.71
N GLN A 152 6.53 -12.07 6.50
CA GLN A 152 6.66 -11.70 7.92
C GLN A 152 7.19 -10.27 8.14
N LYS A 153 7.66 -9.60 7.08
CA LYS A 153 8.17 -8.22 7.16
C LYS A 153 7.03 -7.25 6.85
N ASN A 154 6.21 -6.92 7.87
CA ASN A 154 5.00 -6.08 7.71
C ASN A 154 5.22 -4.82 6.86
N GLN A 155 6.25 -4.02 7.17
CA GLN A 155 6.54 -2.80 6.39
C GLN A 155 6.82 -3.08 4.90
N PHE A 156 7.46 -4.21 4.59
CA PHE A 156 7.74 -4.61 3.22
C PHE A 156 6.45 -4.99 2.50
N LYS A 157 5.64 -5.85 3.12
CA LYS A 157 4.34 -6.28 2.60
C LYS A 157 3.39 -5.10 2.40
N ASP A 158 3.25 -4.23 3.39
CA ASP A 158 2.38 -3.06 3.32
C ASP A 158 2.79 -2.11 2.18
N ALA A 159 4.09 -1.86 2.02
CA ALA A 159 4.60 -1.03 0.94
C ALA A 159 4.35 -1.66 -0.44
N ALA A 160 4.55 -2.98 -0.58
CA ALA A 160 4.31 -3.69 -1.84
C ALA A 160 2.82 -3.73 -2.21
N VAL A 161 1.93 -4.00 -1.25
CA VAL A 161 0.47 -3.97 -1.44
C VAL A 161 0.01 -2.57 -1.83
N ARG A 162 0.48 -1.53 -1.14
CA ARG A 162 0.14 -0.14 -1.48
C ARG A 162 0.64 0.22 -2.88
N HIS A 163 1.87 -0.18 -3.22
CA HIS A 163 2.44 0.05 -4.54
C HIS A 163 1.60 -0.63 -5.64
N ALA A 164 1.21 -1.90 -5.46
CA ALA A 164 0.38 -2.60 -6.43
C ALA A 164 -0.94 -1.87 -6.71
N LYS A 165 -1.64 -1.39 -5.68
CA LYS A 165 -2.88 -0.59 -5.85
C LYS A 165 -2.63 0.73 -6.57
N ILE A 166 -1.53 1.41 -6.26
CA ILE A 166 -1.14 2.64 -6.97
C ILE A 166 -0.91 2.35 -8.45
N LEU A 167 -0.17 1.30 -8.79
CA LEU A 167 0.10 0.92 -10.18
C LEU A 167 -1.17 0.54 -10.94
N MET A 168 -2.10 -0.20 -10.30
CA MET A 168 -3.42 -0.49 -10.89
C MET A 168 -4.22 0.80 -11.15
N THR A 169 -4.22 1.73 -10.19
CA THR A 169 -4.90 3.03 -10.34
C THR A 169 -4.28 3.88 -11.46
N LEU A 170 -2.95 3.91 -11.56
CA LEU A 170 -2.25 4.62 -12.63
C LEU A 170 -2.55 3.98 -14.00
N ALA A 171 -2.55 2.64 -14.09
CA ALA A 171 -2.90 1.94 -15.32
C ALA A 171 -4.32 2.26 -15.81
N ASP A 172 -5.28 2.40 -14.89
CA ASP A 172 -6.68 2.72 -15.20
C ASP A 172 -6.90 4.19 -15.62
N HIS A 173 -6.12 5.13 -15.08
CA HIS A 173 -6.45 6.56 -15.17
C HIS A 173 -5.42 7.42 -15.91
N ASP A 174 -4.17 6.98 -16.03
CA ASP A 174 -3.15 7.66 -16.85
C ASP A 174 -3.37 7.34 -18.35
N THR A 175 -4.31 8.09 -18.92
CA THR A 175 -4.69 7.99 -20.33
C THR A 175 -3.60 8.48 -21.28
N GLU A 176 -2.65 9.30 -20.83
CA GLU A 176 -1.53 9.74 -21.65
C GLU A 176 -0.56 8.59 -21.91
N THR A 177 -0.25 7.83 -20.86
CA THR A 177 0.69 6.71 -20.91
C THR A 177 0.06 5.43 -21.47
N PHE A 178 -1.15 5.07 -21.01
CA PHE A 178 -1.78 3.76 -21.27
C PHE A 178 -2.94 3.81 -22.25
N LYS A 179 -3.47 4.99 -22.57
CA LYS A 179 -4.59 5.18 -23.52
C LYS A 179 -5.84 4.33 -23.20
N GLY A 180 -5.98 3.86 -21.95
CA GLY A 180 -7.05 2.95 -21.54
C GLY A 180 -7.00 1.56 -22.19
N THR A 181 -5.85 1.14 -22.73
CA THR A 181 -5.76 -0.12 -23.50
C THR A 181 -5.24 -1.30 -22.71
N TYR A 182 -4.84 -1.15 -21.45
CA TYR A 182 -4.19 -2.22 -20.70
C TYR A 182 -4.99 -2.55 -19.45
N LYS A 183 -5.11 -3.85 -19.14
CA LYS A 183 -5.75 -4.32 -17.91
C LYS A 183 -4.67 -4.79 -16.92
N LEU A 184 -4.62 -4.16 -15.75
CA LEU A 184 -3.80 -4.60 -14.63
C LEU A 184 -4.70 -4.78 -13.40
N ASP A 185 -4.78 -6.00 -12.89
CA ASP A 185 -5.55 -6.36 -11.71
C ASP A 185 -4.77 -7.35 -10.84
N LEU A 186 -5.29 -7.71 -9.66
CA LEU A 186 -4.59 -8.62 -8.76
C LEU A 186 -4.33 -10.00 -9.39
N LEU A 187 -5.24 -10.49 -10.24
CA LEU A 187 -5.16 -11.83 -10.83
C LEU A 187 -4.01 -11.94 -11.84
N ASN A 188 -3.70 -10.86 -12.55
CA ASN A 188 -2.61 -10.83 -13.53
C ASN A 188 -1.33 -10.12 -13.04
N PHE A 189 -1.36 -9.43 -11.90
CA PHE A 189 -0.26 -8.61 -11.41
C PHE A 189 1.08 -9.36 -11.35
N GLN A 190 1.09 -10.55 -10.74
CA GLN A 190 2.30 -11.38 -10.58
C GLN A 190 2.98 -11.76 -11.91
N ASN A 191 2.21 -11.84 -12.99
CA ASN A 191 2.71 -12.22 -14.31
C ASN A 191 3.28 -11.02 -15.08
N ILE A 192 2.88 -9.81 -14.69
CA ILE A 192 3.22 -8.56 -15.39
C ILE A 192 4.33 -7.82 -14.64
N ILE A 193 4.13 -7.57 -13.35
CA ILE A 193 4.95 -6.65 -12.57
C ILE A 193 5.97 -7.43 -11.73
N ASP A 194 7.24 -7.16 -11.98
CA ASP A 194 8.35 -7.43 -11.08
C ASP A 194 8.59 -6.17 -10.23
N LEU A 195 8.20 -6.22 -8.96
CA LEU A 195 8.36 -5.10 -8.02
C LEU A 195 9.82 -4.91 -7.60
N GLY A 196 10.57 -6.00 -7.46
CA GLY A 196 11.98 -5.93 -7.11
C GLY A 196 12.82 -5.26 -8.19
N LYS A 197 12.49 -5.43 -9.47
CA LYS A 197 13.12 -4.71 -10.58
C LYS A 197 12.91 -3.20 -10.49
N ILE A 198 11.72 -2.77 -10.07
CA ILE A 198 11.43 -1.34 -9.84
C ILE A 198 12.22 -0.83 -8.63
N ALA A 199 12.17 -1.57 -7.52
CA ALA A 199 12.79 -1.18 -6.25
C ALA A 199 14.32 -1.12 -6.30
N LEU A 200 14.96 -1.97 -7.12
CA LEU A 200 16.42 -1.98 -7.30
C LEU A 200 16.91 -1.00 -8.38
N SER A 201 16.01 -0.23 -8.99
CA SER A 201 16.39 0.81 -9.93
C SER A 201 17.32 1.84 -9.27
N LYS A 202 18.34 2.25 -10.02
CA LYS A 202 19.24 3.35 -9.63
C LYS A 202 18.75 4.71 -10.13
N LYS A 203 17.65 4.76 -10.89
CA LYS A 203 17.05 6.00 -11.38
C LYS A 203 16.27 6.67 -10.25
N ASP A 204 16.31 8.01 -10.20
CA ASP A 204 15.52 8.79 -9.24
C ASP A 204 14.01 8.56 -9.40
N ASP A 205 13.59 8.39 -10.66
CA ASP A 205 12.25 7.99 -11.06
C ASP A 205 12.32 6.64 -11.83
N PRO A 206 11.82 5.53 -11.24
CA PRO A 206 11.79 4.24 -11.88
C PRO A 206 10.55 4.00 -12.76
N SER A 207 9.74 5.04 -13.07
CA SER A 207 8.42 4.85 -13.67
C SER A 207 8.43 4.12 -15.02
N GLU A 208 9.40 4.41 -15.88
CA GLU A 208 9.58 3.72 -17.16
C GLU A 208 9.67 2.19 -17.00
N ILE A 209 10.20 1.69 -15.88
CA ILE A 209 10.38 0.25 -15.64
C ILE A 209 9.03 -0.44 -15.53
N TRP A 210 8.11 0.08 -14.73
CA TRP A 210 6.80 -0.56 -14.55
C TRP A 210 5.87 -0.28 -15.74
N ILE A 211 5.97 0.90 -16.36
CA ILE A 211 5.25 1.24 -17.59
C ILE A 211 5.58 0.24 -18.70
N ASN A 212 6.87 -0.06 -18.92
CA ASN A 212 7.29 -1.01 -19.94
C ASN A 212 6.83 -2.43 -19.62
N GLN A 213 6.89 -2.85 -18.35
CA GLN A 213 6.38 -4.16 -17.94
C GLN A 213 4.89 -4.34 -18.28
N ILE A 214 4.05 -3.33 -18.05
CA ILE A 214 2.64 -3.36 -18.46
C ILE A 214 2.54 -3.42 -19.98
N LYS A 215 3.23 -2.52 -20.69
CA LYS A 215 3.12 -2.43 -22.16
C LYS A 215 3.53 -3.70 -22.89
N GLU A 216 4.51 -4.43 -22.35
CA GLU A 216 5.06 -5.65 -22.94
C GLU A 216 4.25 -6.90 -22.58
N LYS A 217 3.71 -6.99 -21.36
CA LYS A 217 3.16 -8.24 -20.81
C LYS A 217 1.66 -8.22 -20.55
N ALA A 218 1.06 -7.06 -20.36
CA ALA A 218 -0.36 -6.96 -20.04
C ALA A 218 -1.22 -7.17 -21.30
N GLU A 219 -2.37 -7.81 -21.12
CA GLU A 219 -3.34 -7.97 -22.18
C GLU A 219 -3.93 -6.61 -22.59
N LYS A 220 -4.13 -6.44 -23.90
CA LYS A 220 -4.81 -5.28 -24.44
C LYS A 220 -6.33 -5.44 -24.29
N ILE A 221 -6.99 -4.43 -23.73
CA ILE A 221 -8.44 -4.34 -23.71
C ILE A 221 -8.91 -4.23 -25.16
N ARG A 222 -9.66 -5.22 -25.63
CA ARG A 222 -10.29 -5.18 -26.95
C ARG A 222 -11.57 -4.36 -26.82
N HIS A 223 -11.65 -3.24 -27.53
CA HIS A 223 -12.92 -2.56 -27.74
C HIS A 223 -13.71 -3.36 -28.78
N THR A 224 -14.70 -4.14 -28.34
CA THR A 224 -15.78 -4.69 -29.18
C THR A 224 -16.88 -3.68 -29.35
#